data_AF-A0A849QB16-F1
#
_entry.id   AF-A0A849QB16-F1
#
_cell.length_a   1.000
_cell.length_b   1.000
_cell.length_c   1.000
_cell.angle_alpha   90.00
_cell.angle_beta   90.00
_cell.angle_gamma   90.00
#
_symmetry.space_group_name_H-M   'P 1'
#
loop_
_entity.id
_entity.type
_entity.pdbx_description
1 polymer ?
#
loop_
_entity_poly.entity_id
_entity_poly.type
_entity_poly.pdbx_seq_one_letter_code
_entity_poly.pdbx_strand_id
1 'polypeptide(L)'
;PFTALRFVQAAFQRKVNIFLVEDGVYVAKRGQKADVRVEDMLRDAIKSGVTVKLCGNCAEARGISQDELVEGAEMGIMKELVEWVDRSDKVLTF
;
A
#
# COMPACT_ATOMS: atom_id res chain seq x y z
N PRO A 1 3.21 -3.05 -9.39
CA PRO A 1 2.95 -3.50 -8.00
C PRO A 1 3.72 -4.77 -7.57
N PHE A 2 3.84 -5.81 -8.40
CA PHE A 2 4.48 -7.08 -8.01
C PHE A 2 5.93 -6.92 -7.52
N THR A 3 6.75 -6.14 -8.23
CA THR A 3 8.14 -5.89 -7.85
C THR A 3 8.23 -5.22 -6.48
N ALA A 4 7.40 -4.20 -6.22
CA ALA A 4 7.36 -3.51 -4.93
C ALA A 4 6.99 -4.48 -3.79
N LEU A 5 5.92 -5.27 -3.94
CA LEU A 5 5.47 -6.19 -2.89
C LEU A 5 6.46 -7.35 -2.67
N ARG A 6 7.09 -7.87 -3.73
CA ARG A 6 8.18 -8.86 -3.59
C ARG A 6 9.42 -8.27 -2.92
N PHE A 7 9.73 -7.00 -3.19
CA PHE A 7 10.81 -6.31 -2.49
C PHE A 7 10.50 -6.21 -0.99
N VAL A 8 9.26 -5.87 -0.62
CA VAL A 8 8.83 -5.82 0.79
C VAL A 8 8.96 -7.19 1.46
N GLN A 9 8.59 -8.27 0.78
CA GLN A 9 8.78 -9.64 1.29
C GLN A 9 10.27 -9.99 1.51
N ALA A 10 11.16 -9.50 0.65
CA ALA A 10 12.60 -9.69 0.78
C ALA A 10 13.25 -8.78 1.84
N ALA A 11 12.60 -7.69 2.24
CA ALA A 11 13.08 -6.72 3.23
C ALA A 11 12.91 -7.21 4.68
N PHE A 12 13.31 -8.46 4.95
CA PHE A 12 13.18 -9.11 6.26
C PHE A 12 13.84 -8.28 7.38
N GLN A 13 13.18 -8.21 8.54
CA GLN A 13 13.60 -7.43 9.73
C GLN A 13 13.73 -5.91 9.52
N ARG A 14 13.21 -5.36 8.42
CA ARG A 14 13.16 -3.90 8.19
C ARG A 14 11.77 -3.36 8.50
N LYS A 15 11.72 -2.15 9.05
CA LYS A 15 10.47 -1.41 9.17
C LYS A 15 10.15 -0.79 7.81
N VAL A 16 9.04 -1.21 7.21
CA VAL A 16 8.60 -0.75 5.90
C VAL A 16 7.21 -0.13 6.02
N ASN A 17 7.03 1.01 5.35
CA ASN A 17 5.73 1.62 5.11
C ASN A 17 5.48 1.62 3.60
N ILE A 18 4.23 1.40 3.18
CA ILE A 18 3.81 1.48 1.78
C ILE A 18 2.79 2.60 1.66
N PHE A 19 3.04 3.56 0.77
CA PHE A 19 2.06 4.58 0.41
C PHE A 19 1.67 4.42 -1.06
N LEU A 20 0.40 4.13 -1.33
CA LEU A 20 -0.12 3.95 -2.68
C LEU A 20 -0.67 5.27 -3.23
N VAL A 21 -0.20 5.68 -4.40
CA VAL A 21 -0.63 6.90 -5.09
C VAL A 21 -1.17 6.55 -6.46
N GLU A 22 -1.89 7.49 -7.09
CA GLU A 22 -2.40 7.35 -8.45
C GLU A 22 -3.16 6.03 -8.66
N ASP A 23 -2.86 5.26 -9.72
CA ASP A 23 -3.46 3.94 -9.98
C ASP A 23 -3.01 2.86 -8.99
N GLY A 24 -1.94 3.13 -8.23
CA GLY A 24 -1.46 2.23 -7.19
C GLY A 24 -2.52 1.95 -6.11
N VAL A 25 -3.51 2.83 -5.92
CA VAL A 25 -4.59 2.63 -4.95
C VAL A 25 -5.43 1.37 -5.23
N TYR A 26 -5.49 0.89 -6.49
CA TYR A 26 -6.17 -0.37 -6.82
C TYR A 26 -5.51 -1.60 -6.20
N VAL A 27 -4.23 -1.52 -5.82
CA VAL A 27 -3.51 -2.61 -5.16
C VAL A 27 -4.18 -2.99 -3.84
N ALA A 28 -4.73 -2.00 -3.12
CA ALA A 28 -5.42 -2.19 -1.86
C ALA A 28 -6.92 -2.55 -2.01
N LYS A 29 -7.47 -2.57 -3.22
CA LYS A 29 -8.88 -2.93 -3.42
C LYS A 29 -9.08 -4.43 -3.18
N ARG A 30 -10.02 -4.77 -2.29
CA ARG A 30 -10.36 -6.16 -1.94
C ARG A 30 -11.24 -6.81 -3.01
N GLY A 31 -11.27 -8.14 -3.03
CA GLY A 31 -12.12 -8.92 -3.92
C GLY A 31 -11.56 -9.06 -5.33
N GLN A 32 -10.22 -9.02 -5.47
CA GLN A 32 -9.57 -9.18 -6.78
C GLN A 32 -9.85 -10.57 -7.35
N LYS A 33 -10.23 -10.64 -8.63
CA LYS A 33 -10.50 -11.89 -9.35
C LYS A 33 -9.37 -12.14 -10.35
N ALA A 34 -8.30 -12.80 -9.88
CA ALA A 34 -7.15 -13.20 -10.68
C ALA A 34 -6.48 -14.43 -10.05
N ASP A 35 -5.71 -15.20 -10.83
CA ASP A 35 -4.96 -16.36 -10.32
C ASP A 35 -3.88 -15.96 -9.32
N VAL A 36 -3.24 -14.82 -9.56
CA VAL A 36 -2.28 -14.20 -8.64
C VAL A 36 -2.80 -12.84 -8.27
N ARG A 37 -3.21 -12.67 -7.00
CA ARG A 37 -3.81 -11.44 -6.51
C ARG A 37 -2.80 -10.63 -5.71
N VAL A 38 -2.67 -9.35 -6.05
CA VAL A 38 -1.82 -8.44 -5.28
C VAL A 38 -2.44 -8.12 -3.92
N GLU A 39 -3.76 -8.34 -3.75
CA GLU A 39 -4.42 -8.25 -2.44
C GLU A 39 -3.83 -9.23 -1.42
N ASP A 40 -3.51 -10.46 -1.84
CA ASP A 40 -2.96 -11.49 -0.94
C ASP A 40 -1.55 -11.09 -0.49
N MET A 41 -0.73 -10.62 -1.43
CA MET A 41 0.61 -10.12 -1.15
C MET A 41 0.58 -8.91 -0.21
N LEU A 42 -0.39 -8.00 -0.38
CA LEU A 42 -0.56 -6.84 0.50
C LEU A 42 -1.02 -7.26 1.91
N ARG A 43 -1.94 -8.24 2.02
CA ARG A 43 -2.34 -8.83 3.31
C ARG A 43 -1.16 -9.44 4.05
N ASP A 44 -0.30 -10.17 3.35
CA ASP A 44 0.87 -10.79 3.96
C ASP A 44 1.90 -9.74 4.42
N ALA A 45 2.06 -8.65 3.68
CA ALA A 45 2.87 -7.52 4.11
C ALA A 45 2.30 -6.88 5.40
N ILE A 46 0.98 -6.62 5.44
CA ILE A 46 0.30 -6.07 6.63
C ILE A 46 0.47 -6.99 7.85
N LYS A 47 0.25 -8.30 7.68
CA LYS A 47 0.47 -9.30 8.75
C LYS A 47 1.91 -9.32 9.26
N SER A 48 2.87 -8.95 8.41
CA SER A 48 4.29 -8.83 8.76
C SER A 48 4.64 -7.49 9.41
N GLY A 49 3.65 -6.64 9.70
CA GLY A 49 3.82 -5.36 10.39
C GLY A 49 4.03 -4.15 9.48
N VAL A 50 3.84 -4.30 8.17
CA VAL A 50 3.94 -3.18 7.22
C VAL A 50 2.71 -2.28 7.36
N THR A 51 2.94 -0.98 7.58
CA THR A 51 1.86 0.00 7.55
C THR A 51 1.55 0.39 6.10
N VAL A 52 0.29 0.29 5.69
CA VAL A 52 -0.15 0.59 4.32
C VAL A 52 -1.13 1.75 4.34
N LYS A 53 -0.78 2.83 3.63
CA LYS A 53 -1.68 3.94 3.35
C LYS A 53 -1.86 4.15 1.86
N LEU A 54 -2.95 4.78 1.46
CA LEU A 54 -3.23 5.15 0.09
C LEU A 54 -3.76 6.58 0.01
N CYS A 55 -3.39 7.32 -1.04
CA CYS A 55 -3.88 8.68 -1.24
C CYS A 55 -5.41 8.70 -1.37
N GLY A 56 -6.09 9.33 -0.40
CA GLY A 56 -7.55 9.44 -0.37
C GLY A 56 -8.12 10.08 -1.64
N ASN A 57 -7.56 11.21 -2.09
CA ASN A 57 -8.01 11.88 -3.32
C ASN A 57 -7.84 11.01 -4.57
N CYS A 58 -6.77 10.20 -4.64
CA CYS A 58 -6.57 9.28 -5.77
C CYS A 58 -7.59 8.14 -5.76
N ALA A 59 -7.94 7.63 -4.57
CA ALA A 59 -8.95 6.60 -4.38
C ALA A 59 -10.36 7.12 -4.69
N GLU A 60 -10.71 8.31 -4.20
CA GLU A 60 -11.98 8.97 -4.48
C GLU A 60 -12.16 9.21 -5.99
N ALA A 61 -11.14 9.74 -6.67
CA ALA A 61 -11.15 9.93 -8.12
C ALA A 61 -11.34 8.63 -8.91
N ARG A 62 -11.07 7.47 -8.28
CA ARG A 62 -11.22 6.13 -8.85
C ARG A 62 -12.46 5.38 -8.34
N GLY A 63 -13.29 6.03 -7.53
CA GLY A 63 -14.48 5.44 -6.94
C GLY A 63 -14.18 4.29 -5.98
N ILE A 64 -13.08 4.38 -5.23
CA ILE A 64 -12.73 3.40 -4.19
C ILE A 64 -13.01 4.01 -2.83
N SER A 65 -13.87 3.35 -2.04
CA SER A 65 -14.15 3.72 -0.66
C SER A 65 -13.31 2.93 0.35
N GLN A 66 -13.19 3.44 1.58
CA GLN A 66 -12.42 2.80 2.66
C GLN A 66 -12.91 1.39 2.97
N ASP A 67 -14.21 1.15 2.89
CA ASP A 67 -14.78 -0.17 3.12
C ASP A 67 -14.38 -1.15 2.03
N GLU A 68 -14.04 -0.73 0.81
CA GLU A 68 -13.59 -1.63 -0.27
C GLU A 68 -12.11 -2.03 -0.17
N LEU A 69 -11.40 -1.61 0.88
CA LEU A 69 -9.99 -1.89 1.04
C LEU A 69 -9.73 -3.23 1.73
N VAL A 70 -8.54 -3.77 1.48
CA VAL A 70 -7.95 -4.85 2.28
C VAL A 70 -7.85 -4.40 3.73
N GLU A 71 -8.21 -5.29 4.66
CA GLU A 71 -8.12 -5.03 6.10
C GLU A 71 -6.69 -4.61 6.51
N GLY A 72 -6.57 -3.50 7.24
CA GLY A 72 -5.31 -2.88 7.64
C GLY A 72 -4.72 -1.88 6.64
N ALA A 73 -5.32 -1.70 5.46
CA ALA A 73 -5.00 -0.58 4.57
C ALA A 73 -5.92 0.61 4.87
N GLU A 74 -5.34 1.80 4.94
CA GLU A 74 -6.06 3.03 5.31
C GLU A 74 -5.91 4.13 4.27
N MET A 75 -6.97 4.90 4.07
CA MET A 75 -6.86 6.17 3.37
C MET A 75 -5.99 7.14 4.17
N GLY A 76 -5.04 7.76 3.48
CA GLY A 76 -4.16 8.79 4.00
C GLY A 76 -4.11 10.01 3.09
N ILE A 77 -3.36 11.01 3.52
CA ILE A 77 -3.19 12.28 2.81
C ILE A 77 -1.72 12.52 2.44
N MET A 78 -1.49 13.37 1.43
CA MET A 78 -0.13 13.69 0.96
C MET A 78 0.78 14.24 2.06
N LYS A 79 0.22 14.94 3.07
CA LYS A 79 1.00 15.41 4.22
C LYS A 79 1.63 14.26 5.01
N GLU A 80 0.90 13.16 5.19
CA GLU A 80 1.42 11.97 5.90
C GLU A 80 2.50 11.27 5.07
N LEU A 81 2.38 11.26 3.74
CA LEU A 81 3.45 10.78 2.87
C LEU A 81 4.71 11.64 3.02
N VAL A 82 4.59 12.96 3.05
CA VAL A 82 5.73 13.85 3.29
C VAL A 82 6.39 13.56 4.65
N GLU A 83 5.60 13.37 5.70
CA GLU A 83 6.10 12.99 7.03
C GLU A 83 6.79 11.61 7.03
N TRP A 84 6.28 10.65 6.25
CA TRP A 84 6.93 9.34 6.09
C TRP A 84 8.25 9.45 5.33
N VAL A 85 8.31 10.27 4.27
CA VAL A 85 9.55 10.52 3.51
C VAL A 85 10.61 11.14 4.42
N ASP A 86 10.24 12.17 5.20
CA ASP A 86 11.16 12.87 6.11
C ASP A 86 11.75 11.95 7.19
N ARG A 87 10.94 10.98 7.67
CA ARG A 87 11.34 10.03 8.72
C ARG A 87 12.00 8.75 8.20
N SER A 88 12.10 8.56 6.89
CA SER A 88 12.61 7.32 6.29
C SER A 88 14.08 7.43 5.94
N ASP A 89 14.86 6.40 6.28
CA ASP A 89 16.28 6.31 5.86
C ASP A 89 16.44 6.21 4.34
N LYS A 90 15.45 5.59 3.68
CA LYS A 90 15.40 5.34 2.23
C LYS A 90 13.96 5.41 1.74
N VAL A 91 13.78 5.97 0.54
CA VAL A 91 12.51 5.98 -0.18
C VAL A 91 12.73 5.36 -1.55
N LEU A 92 11.84 4.44 -1.91
CA LEU A 92 11.84 3.75 -3.20
C LEU A 92 10.48 3.99 -3.87
N THR A 93 10.49 4.31 -5.16
CA THR A 93 9.30 4.47 -5.99
C THR A 93 9.27 3.38 -7.07
N PHE A 94 8.07 2.89 -7.38
CA PHE A 94 7.82 1.74 -8.27
C PHE A 94 6.66 2.02 -9.22
#